data_AF-A0A7L3JEF7-F1
#
_entry.id   AF-A0A7L3JEF7-F1
#
_cell.length_a   1.000
_cell.length_b   1.000
_cell.length_c   1.000
_cell.angle_alpha   90.00
_cell.angle_beta   90.00
_cell.angle_gamma   90.00
#
_symmetry.space_group_name_H-M   'P 1'
#
loop_
_entity.id
_entity.type
_entity.pdbx_description
1 polymer ?
#
loop_
_entity_poly.entity_id
_entity_poly.type
_entity_poly.pdbx_seq_one_letter_code
_entity_poly.pdbx_strand_id
1 'polypeptide(L)'
;DNSSEFITKYRTCRRQVRECSGEADHHEGMSSDDELTPAEVTEFQKSKDNVLEDSRKVFEDVHADFCDIRKILLKFQEWKEKFPDSYCDAYISFCLPKLLNPLIRVQLINWNPLEQNFTELEDMPWFRAIEEFSDAKNVSES
;
A
#
# COMPACT_ATOMS: atom_id res chain seq x y z
N ASP A 1 -17.73 13.68 -21.39
CA ASP A 1 -16.46 13.15 -20.87
C ASP A 1 -15.94 14.15 -19.84
N ASN A 2 -16.43 14.05 -18.60
CA ASN A 2 -16.28 15.12 -17.60
C ASN A 2 -14.83 15.22 -17.09
N SER A 3 -14.03 14.15 -17.21
CA SER A 3 -12.65 14.11 -16.71
C SER A 3 -11.76 15.16 -17.38
N SER A 4 -11.92 15.37 -18.69
CA SER A 4 -11.17 16.39 -19.43
C SER A 4 -11.48 17.81 -18.97
N GLU A 5 -12.76 18.11 -18.69
CA GLU A 5 -13.18 19.44 -18.23
C GLU A 5 -12.63 19.75 -16.82
N PHE A 6 -12.66 18.77 -15.91
CA PHE A 6 -12.07 18.92 -14.57
C PHE A 6 -10.57 19.21 -14.65
N ILE A 7 -9.81 18.43 -15.44
CA ILE A 7 -8.37 18.63 -15.62
C ILE A 7 -8.06 20.04 -16.17
N THR A 8 -8.82 20.51 -17.16
CA THR A 8 -8.63 21.86 -17.72
C THR A 8 -8.95 22.97 -16.72
N LYS A 9 -9.96 22.78 -15.87
CA LYS A 9 -10.33 23.74 -14.82
C LYS A 9 -9.22 23.87 -13.77
N TYR A 10 -8.70 22.75 -13.28
CA TYR A 10 -7.61 22.73 -12.29
C TYR A 10 -6.34 23.39 -12.84
N ARG A 11 -5.95 23.08 -14.08
CA ARG A 11 -4.79 23.72 -14.74
C ARG A 11 -4.95 25.25 -14.87
N THR A 12 -6.17 25.70 -15.16
CA THR A 12 -6.46 27.14 -15.28
C THR A 12 -6.38 27.85 -13.93
N CYS A 13 -6.88 27.21 -12.87
CA CYS A 13 -6.82 27.76 -11.52
C CYS A 13 -5.38 27.91 -11.01
N ARG A 14 -4.53 26.87 -11.20
CA ARG A 14 -3.09 26.94 -10.87
C ARG A 14 -2.38 28.05 -11.64
N ARG A 15 -2.73 28.29 -12.92
CA ARG A 15 -2.19 29.41 -13.69
C ARG A 15 -2.55 30.77 -13.10
N GLN A 16 -3.79 30.93 -12.65
CA GLN A 16 -4.22 32.18 -12.00
C GLN A 16 -3.51 32.42 -10.67
N VAL A 17 -3.25 31.36 -9.89
CA VAL A 17 -2.48 31.47 -8.64
C VAL A 17 -1.06 31.98 -8.93
N ARG A 18 -0.39 31.45 -9.97
CA ARG A 18 0.94 31.94 -10.41
C ARG A 18 0.93 33.39 -10.87
N GLU A 19 -0.06 33.77 -11.67
CA GLU A 19 -0.24 35.15 -12.13
C GLU A 19 -0.42 36.12 -10.95
N CYS A 20 -1.06 35.67 -9.86
CA CYS A 20 -1.20 36.43 -8.62
C CYS A 20 0.05 36.41 -7.72
N SER A 21 0.82 35.32 -7.68
CA SER A 21 2.02 35.19 -6.84
C SER A 21 3.26 35.89 -7.42
N GLY A 22 3.28 36.14 -8.74
CA GLY A 22 4.38 36.84 -9.41
C GLY A 22 5.61 35.96 -9.68
N GLU A 23 5.46 34.64 -9.60
CA GLU A 23 6.53 33.68 -9.91
C GLU A 23 6.78 33.61 -11.43
N ALA A 24 7.83 34.31 -11.87
CA ALA A 24 8.16 34.48 -13.28
C ALA A 24 8.98 33.33 -13.90
N ASP A 25 9.50 32.40 -13.09
CA ASP A 25 10.38 31.31 -13.52
C ASP A 25 9.65 29.95 -13.62
N HIS A 26 8.38 29.98 -14.01
CA HIS A 26 7.58 28.76 -14.12
C HIS A 26 7.50 28.31 -15.58
N HIS A 27 8.13 27.17 -15.90
CA HIS A 27 8.05 26.56 -17.23
C HIS A 27 6.78 25.72 -17.41
N GLU A 28 6.25 25.68 -18.64
CA GLU A 28 5.13 24.81 -19.01
C GLU A 28 5.47 23.35 -18.63
N GLY A 29 4.65 22.73 -17.77
CA GLY A 29 4.87 21.38 -17.26
C GLY A 29 5.40 21.27 -15.82
N MET A 30 5.76 22.38 -15.17
CA MET A 30 6.34 22.39 -13.80
C MET A 30 5.30 22.55 -12.67
N SER A 31 4.07 22.08 -12.82
CA SER A 31 3.03 22.32 -11.81
C SER A 31 3.33 21.55 -10.51
N SER A 32 3.41 22.28 -9.39
CA SER A 32 3.55 21.73 -8.03
C SER A 32 2.20 21.61 -7.33
N ASP A 33 2.13 20.78 -6.30
CA ASP A 33 0.99 20.71 -5.38
C ASP A 33 0.93 21.93 -4.43
N ASP A 34 2.00 22.74 -4.36
CA ASP A 34 2.00 24.03 -3.65
C ASP A 34 1.03 25.04 -4.26
N GLU A 35 0.64 24.84 -5.52
CA GLU A 35 -0.30 25.67 -6.26
C GLU A 35 -1.77 25.26 -6.03
N LEU A 36 -2.02 24.23 -5.22
CA LEU A 36 -3.36 23.72 -4.96
C LEU A 36 -4.18 24.74 -4.15
N THR A 37 -5.42 24.95 -4.58
CA THR A 37 -6.38 25.75 -3.80
C THR A 37 -6.80 24.98 -2.55
N PRO A 38 -7.22 25.69 -1.46
CA PRO A 38 -7.71 25.02 -0.26
C PRO A 38 -8.85 24.04 -0.53
N ALA A 39 -9.73 24.35 -1.50
CA ALA A 39 -10.83 23.48 -1.90
C ALA A 39 -10.31 22.16 -2.51
N GLU A 40 -9.31 22.21 -3.40
CA GLU A 40 -8.69 21.04 -4.00
C GLU A 40 -8.00 20.15 -2.95
N VAL A 41 -7.27 20.76 -2.00
CA VAL A 41 -6.64 20.03 -0.89
C VAL A 41 -7.70 19.29 -0.06
N THR A 42 -8.82 19.95 0.27
CA THR A 42 -9.91 19.31 1.04
C THR A 42 -10.61 18.20 0.27
N GLU A 43 -10.80 18.37 -1.05
CA GLU A 43 -11.40 17.35 -1.92
C GLU A 43 -10.48 16.11 -2.03
N PHE A 44 -9.18 16.34 -2.23
CA PHE A 44 -8.18 15.29 -2.24
C PHE A 44 -8.16 14.52 -0.92
N GLN A 45 -8.09 15.22 0.22
CA GLN A 45 -8.07 14.58 1.53
C GLN A 45 -9.33 13.73 1.77
N LYS A 46 -10.51 14.28 1.44
CA LYS A 46 -11.77 13.53 1.53
C LYS A 46 -11.77 12.28 0.64
N SER A 47 -11.25 12.39 -0.59
CA SER A 47 -11.12 11.24 -1.49
C SER A 47 -10.16 10.18 -0.93
N LYS A 48 -9.01 10.60 -0.38
CA LYS A 48 -8.05 9.70 0.28
C LYS A 48 -8.72 8.99 1.45
N ASP A 49 -9.39 9.72 2.34
CA ASP A 49 -10.05 9.15 3.53
C ASP A 49 -11.13 8.12 3.15
N ASN A 50 -11.92 8.38 2.11
CA ASN A 50 -12.92 7.44 1.61
C ASN A 50 -12.26 6.14 1.12
N VAL A 51 -11.18 6.23 0.34
CA VAL A 51 -10.45 5.05 -0.14
C VAL A 51 -9.87 4.24 1.03
N LEU A 52 -9.35 4.92 2.06
CA LEU A 52 -8.83 4.24 3.24
C LEU A 52 -9.92 3.56 4.04
N GLU A 53 -11.09 4.16 4.18
CA GLU A 53 -12.23 3.55 4.86
C GLU A 53 -12.75 2.34 4.09
N ASP A 54 -12.84 2.42 2.76
CA ASP A 54 -13.21 1.29 1.92
C ASP A 54 -12.17 0.17 1.97
N SER A 55 -10.87 0.50 2.06
CA SER A 55 -9.80 -0.49 2.17
C SER A 55 -9.90 -1.35 3.43
N ARG A 56 -10.42 -0.80 4.54
CA ARG A 56 -10.63 -1.55 5.78
C ARG A 56 -11.72 -2.60 5.66
N LYS A 57 -12.61 -2.45 4.68
CA LYS A 57 -13.74 -3.34 4.43
C LYS A 57 -13.41 -4.46 3.45
N VAL A 58 -12.25 -4.41 2.77
CA VAL A 58 -11.85 -5.39 1.75
C VAL A 58 -11.87 -6.84 2.25
N PHE A 59 -11.63 -7.05 3.55
CA PHE A 59 -11.63 -8.37 4.18
C PHE A 59 -12.63 -8.49 5.34
N GLU A 60 -13.67 -7.64 5.39
CA GLU A 60 -14.62 -7.62 6.52
C GLU A 60 -15.43 -8.92 6.66
N ASP A 61 -15.66 -9.60 5.53
CA ASP A 61 -16.39 -10.87 5.43
C ASP A 61 -15.45 -12.08 5.44
N VAL A 62 -14.13 -11.86 5.48
CA VAL A 62 -13.12 -12.92 5.46
C VAL A 62 -12.72 -13.28 6.88
N HIS A 63 -12.74 -14.58 7.19
CA HIS A 63 -12.29 -15.07 8.49
C HIS A 63 -10.80 -14.75 8.69
N ALA A 64 -10.43 -14.29 9.89
CA ALA A 64 -9.09 -13.77 10.19
C ALA A 64 -7.95 -14.74 9.80
N ASP A 65 -8.18 -16.04 9.87
CA ASP A 65 -7.25 -17.08 9.44
C ASP A 65 -6.83 -17.02 7.95
N PHE A 66 -7.54 -16.25 7.12
CA PHE A 66 -7.31 -16.12 5.68
C PHE A 66 -6.99 -14.70 5.22
N CYS A 67 -7.03 -13.70 6.12
CA CYS A 67 -6.65 -12.32 5.80
C CYS A 67 -5.55 -11.76 6.72
N ASP A 68 -5.24 -12.42 7.84
CA ASP A 68 -4.10 -12.10 8.69
C ASP A 68 -2.85 -12.87 8.21
N ILE A 69 -1.85 -12.14 7.70
CA ILE A 69 -0.60 -12.70 7.16
C ILE A 69 0.11 -13.58 8.19
N ARG A 70 0.16 -13.18 9.47
CA ARG A 70 0.85 -13.97 10.51
C ARG A 70 0.12 -15.29 10.75
N LYS A 71 -1.22 -15.28 10.81
CA LYS A 71 -2.01 -16.52 10.96
C LYS A 71 -1.86 -17.46 9.77
N ILE A 72 -1.85 -16.91 8.55
CA ILE A 72 -1.64 -17.70 7.32
C ILE A 72 -0.26 -18.36 7.36
N LEU A 73 0.78 -17.59 7.68
CA LEU A 73 2.15 -18.10 7.78
C LEU A 73 2.30 -19.17 8.85
N LEU A 74 1.63 -19.03 10.01
CA LEU A 74 1.62 -20.07 11.05
C LEU A 74 1.03 -21.39 10.54
N LYS A 75 -0.05 -21.36 9.76
CA LYS A 75 -0.61 -22.58 9.15
C LYS A 75 0.35 -23.20 8.14
N PHE A 76 1.03 -22.39 7.33
CA PHE A 76 2.05 -22.88 6.40
C PHE A 76 3.28 -23.44 7.12
N GLN A 77 3.66 -22.86 8.25
CA GLN A 77 4.74 -23.36 9.08
C GLN A 77 4.37 -24.72 9.68
N GLU A 78 3.18 -24.84 10.26
CA GLU A 78 2.67 -26.11 10.79
C GLU A 78 2.62 -27.19 9.68
N TRP A 79 2.18 -26.83 8.47
CA TRP A 79 2.17 -27.75 7.34
C TRP A 79 3.60 -28.18 6.95
N LYS A 80 4.52 -27.23 6.84
CA LYS A 80 5.94 -27.48 6.53
C LYS A 80 6.59 -28.40 7.56
N GLU A 81 6.26 -28.27 8.84
CA GLU A 81 6.80 -29.09 9.94
C GLU A 81 6.17 -30.48 9.99
N LYS A 82 4.85 -30.59 9.85
CA LYS A 82 4.13 -31.87 10.01
C LYS A 82 4.14 -32.73 8.75
N PHE A 83 4.14 -32.13 7.56
CA PHE A 83 4.02 -32.83 6.27
C PHE A 83 4.94 -32.22 5.20
N PRO A 84 6.28 -32.24 5.40
CA PRO A 84 7.25 -31.56 4.54
C PRO A 84 7.18 -31.99 3.07
N ASP A 85 6.95 -33.27 2.80
CA ASP A 85 6.86 -33.80 1.43
C ASP A 85 5.69 -33.15 0.68
N SER A 86 4.49 -33.18 1.28
CA SER A 86 3.30 -32.57 0.67
C SER A 86 3.41 -31.05 0.52
N TYR A 87 4.09 -30.37 1.44
CA TYR A 87 4.37 -28.94 1.35
C TYR A 87 5.31 -28.63 0.17
N CYS A 88 6.33 -29.48 -0.03
CA CYS A 88 7.27 -29.38 -1.15
C CYS A 88 6.59 -29.68 -2.49
N ASP A 89 5.83 -30.78 -2.57
CA ASP A 89 5.13 -31.22 -3.77
C ASP A 89 4.06 -30.22 -4.23
N ALA A 90 3.46 -29.48 -3.30
CA ALA A 90 2.52 -28.40 -3.60
C ALA A 90 3.22 -27.06 -3.96
N TYR A 91 4.55 -27.05 -4.00
CA TYR A 91 5.38 -25.87 -4.33
C TYR A 91 5.07 -24.64 -3.48
N ILE A 92 4.73 -24.84 -2.19
CA ILE A 92 4.19 -23.76 -1.36
C ILE A 92 5.19 -22.61 -1.18
N SER A 93 6.49 -22.90 -0.96
CA SER A 93 7.52 -21.86 -0.87
C SER A 93 7.58 -20.96 -2.10
N PHE A 94 7.29 -21.51 -3.29
CA PHE A 94 7.26 -20.76 -4.54
C PHE A 94 5.96 -19.96 -4.71
N CYS A 95 4.85 -20.46 -4.18
CA CYS A 95 3.54 -19.83 -4.27
C CYS A 95 3.32 -18.76 -3.19
N LEU A 96 4.04 -18.82 -2.06
CA LEU A 96 3.85 -17.94 -0.90
C LEU A 96 3.82 -16.44 -1.26
N PRO A 97 4.77 -15.90 -2.07
CA PRO A 97 4.74 -14.49 -2.45
C PRO A 97 3.46 -14.12 -3.21
N LYS A 98 2.96 -15.02 -4.07
CA LYS A 98 1.73 -14.81 -4.83
C LYS A 98 0.49 -14.85 -3.93
N LEU A 99 0.48 -15.71 -2.93
CA LEU A 99 -0.62 -15.85 -1.97
C LEU A 99 -0.72 -14.62 -1.06
N LEU A 100 0.42 -14.07 -0.61
CA LEU A 100 0.45 -12.92 0.29
C LEU A 100 0.30 -11.58 -0.42
N ASN A 101 0.62 -11.49 -1.72
CA ASN A 101 0.56 -10.27 -2.51
C ASN A 101 -0.75 -9.45 -2.35
N PRO A 102 -1.98 -10.01 -2.42
CA PRO A 102 -3.19 -9.22 -2.19
C PRO A 102 -3.27 -8.61 -0.79
N LEU A 103 -2.83 -9.33 0.24
CA LEU A 103 -2.83 -8.87 1.63
C LEU A 103 -1.82 -7.74 1.84
N ILE A 104 -0.61 -7.91 1.30
CA ILE A 104 0.45 -6.90 1.37
C ILE A 104 0.03 -5.62 0.65
N ARG A 105 -0.62 -5.74 -0.53
CA ARG A 105 -1.12 -4.57 -1.27
C ARG A 105 -2.14 -3.75 -0.49
N VAL A 106 -3.01 -4.41 0.26
CA VAL A 106 -3.97 -3.70 1.13
C VAL A 106 -3.23 -2.97 2.25
N GLN A 107 -2.20 -3.56 2.85
CA GLN A 107 -1.39 -2.87 3.87
C GLN A 107 -0.59 -1.70 3.31
N LEU A 108 -0.18 -1.76 2.04
CA LEU A 108 0.56 -0.70 1.36
C LEU A 108 -0.32 0.40 0.75
N ILE A 109 -1.65 0.31 0.85
CA ILE A 109 -2.54 1.24 0.13
C ILE A 109 -2.36 2.71 0.53
N ASN A 110 -2.00 2.96 1.80
CA ASN A 110 -1.70 4.29 2.33
C ASN A 110 -0.20 4.59 2.43
N TRP A 111 0.66 3.66 1.99
CA TRP A 111 2.09 3.83 2.15
C TRP A 111 2.63 4.81 1.11
N ASN A 112 3.29 5.86 1.58
CA ASN A 112 3.92 6.87 0.74
C ASN A 112 5.31 7.21 1.29
N PRO A 113 6.40 6.84 0.58
CA PRO A 113 7.76 7.10 1.05
C PRO A 113 8.17 8.58 1.02
N LEU A 114 7.33 9.46 0.46
CA LEU A 114 7.58 10.90 0.41
C LEU A 114 6.98 11.66 1.61
N GLU A 115 6.15 11.01 2.44
CA GLU A 115 5.60 11.63 3.64
C GLU A 115 6.65 11.69 4.75
N GLN A 116 6.72 12.80 5.52
CA GLN A 116 7.78 12.99 6.54
C GLN A 116 7.83 11.89 7.62
N ASN A 117 6.70 11.23 7.90
CA ASN A 117 6.57 10.21 8.94
C ASN A 117 6.16 8.85 8.35
N PHE A 118 6.70 8.50 7.18
CA PHE A 118 6.41 7.21 6.57
C PHE A 118 6.97 6.04 7.41
N THR A 119 6.29 4.90 7.36
CA THR A 119 6.77 3.67 7.99
C THR A 119 7.70 2.93 7.03
N GLU A 120 8.88 2.54 7.50
CA GLU A 120 9.80 1.68 6.74
C GLU A 120 9.16 0.32 6.47
N LEU A 121 9.52 -0.34 5.36
CA LEU A 121 8.90 -1.61 4.98
C LEU A 121 9.24 -2.70 6.00
N GLU A 122 10.47 -2.67 6.52
CA GLU A 122 11.03 -3.55 7.53
C GLU A 122 10.29 -3.46 8.88
N ASP A 123 9.71 -2.30 9.17
CA ASP A 123 8.91 -2.09 10.37
C ASP A 123 7.47 -2.57 10.24
N MET A 124 7.02 -2.87 9.02
CA MET A 124 5.64 -3.28 8.81
C MET A 124 5.39 -4.69 9.36
N PRO A 125 4.20 -4.93 9.95
CA PRO A 125 3.86 -6.24 10.52
C PRO A 125 3.95 -7.39 9.53
N TRP A 126 3.63 -7.17 8.25
CA TRP A 126 3.72 -8.20 7.22
C TRP A 126 5.16 -8.61 6.91
N PHE A 127 6.10 -7.65 6.92
CA PHE A 127 7.50 -7.91 6.59
C PHE A 127 8.14 -8.75 7.70
N ARG A 128 7.98 -8.30 8.96
CA ARG A 128 8.46 -9.04 10.13
C ARG A 128 7.89 -10.46 10.20
N ALA A 129 6.61 -10.63 9.88
CA ALA A 129 6.00 -11.96 9.86
C ALA A 129 6.63 -12.90 8.80
N ILE A 130 7.01 -12.36 7.62
CA ILE A 130 7.70 -13.13 6.58
C ILE A 130 9.14 -13.44 6.97
N GLU A 131 9.83 -12.50 7.61
CA GLU A 131 11.18 -12.69 8.15
C GLU A 131 11.19 -13.81 9.19
N GLU A 132 10.30 -13.74 10.19
CA GLU A 132 10.08 -14.78 11.21
C GLU A 132 9.81 -16.17 10.57
N PHE A 133 8.94 -16.23 9.56
CA PHE A 133 8.64 -17.47 8.83
C PHE A 133 9.84 -18.04 8.06
N SER A 134 10.70 -17.16 7.54
CA SER A 134 11.90 -17.54 6.78
C SER A 134 12.99 -18.06 7.70
N ASP A 135 13.17 -17.40 8.85
CA ASP A 135 14.18 -17.72 9.87
C ASP A 135 13.87 -18.97 10.69
N ALA A 136 12.61 -19.42 10.72
CA ALA A 136 12.20 -20.67 11.35
C ALA A 136 12.98 -21.91 10.83
N LYS A 137 13.72 -21.79 9.71
CA LYS A 137 14.67 -22.81 9.21
C LYS A 137 15.96 -22.94 10.04
N ASN A 138 16.38 -21.91 10.77
CA ASN A 138 17.73 -21.83 11.35
C ASN A 138 17.81 -22.40 12.78
N VAL A 139 16.69 -22.79 13.40
CA VAL A 139 16.66 -23.25 14.79
C VAL A 139 16.59 -24.78 14.92
N SER A 140 16.27 -25.50 13.83
CA SER A 140 16.16 -26.97 13.85
C SER A 140 17.48 -27.71 13.64
N GLU A 141 18.60 -27.00 13.45
CA GLU A 141 19.96 -27.58 13.38
C GLU A 141 20.85 -26.92 14.45
N SER A 142 20.65 -27.27 15.72
CA SER A 142 21.62 -27.07 16.82
C SER A 142 21.38 -28.09 17.93
#